data_AF-A0A5D4NMI9-F1
#
_entry.id   AF-A0A5D4NMI9-F1
#
_cell.length_a   1.000
_cell.length_b   1.000
_cell.length_c   1.000
_cell.angle_alpha   90.00
_cell.angle_beta   90.00
_cell.angle_gamma   90.00
#
_symmetry.space_group_name_H-M   'P 1'
#
loop_
_entity.id
_entity.type
_entity.pdbx_description
1 polymer ?
#
loop_
_entity_poly.entity_id
_entity_poly.type
_entity_poly.pdbx_seq_one_letter_code
_entity_poly.pdbx_strand_id
1 'polypeptide(L)'
;MSRVSLTAEEQEMLRSFRFFTERPAESELTSAAQLINPEGMEAFFQKYSGKIGSEDKKVLSSLLLKRYAFAAVISLFSFSVFNKRLNVSPDNVFLADGEKMAYGFLDFIFKIKMPVRL
;
A
#
# COMPACT_ATOMS: atom_id res chain seq x y z
N MET A 1 11.34 -25.30 -0.25
CA MET A 1 11.12 -23.84 -0.33
C MET A 1 9.91 -23.49 0.52
N SER A 2 10.10 -22.76 1.62
CA SER A 2 9.02 -22.44 2.56
C SER A 2 8.10 -21.36 1.99
N ARG A 3 6.80 -21.64 1.95
CA ARG A 3 5.77 -20.62 1.70
C ARG A 3 5.80 -19.66 2.89
N VAL A 4 6.09 -18.39 2.65
CA VAL A 4 5.97 -17.37 3.69
C VAL A 4 4.49 -17.04 3.85
N SER A 5 3.91 -17.44 4.98
CA SER A 5 2.56 -17.07 5.41
C SER A 5 2.63 -16.33 6.74
N LEU A 6 1.87 -15.24 6.84
CA LEU A 6 1.74 -14.48 8.08
C LEU A 6 0.68 -15.13 8.98
N THR A 7 0.96 -15.27 10.27
CA THR A 7 -0.03 -15.71 11.27
C THR A 7 -1.06 -14.60 11.51
N ALA A 8 -2.19 -14.92 12.16
CA ALA A 8 -3.21 -13.91 12.47
C ALA A 8 -2.65 -12.78 13.35
N GLU A 9 -1.80 -13.11 14.33
CA GLU A 9 -1.15 -12.15 15.22
C GLU A 9 -0.17 -11.23 14.49
N GLU A 10 0.62 -11.78 13.57
CA GLU A 10 1.53 -11.00 12.73
C GLU A 10 0.76 -10.08 11.78
N GLN A 11 -0.34 -10.55 11.20
CA GLN A 11 -1.21 -9.71 10.38
C GLN A 11 -1.80 -8.57 11.20
N GLU A 12 -2.27 -8.83 12.43
CA GLU A 12 -2.80 -7.80 13.32
C GLU A 12 -1.75 -6.75 13.70
N MET A 13 -0.51 -7.17 14.01
CA MET A 13 0.59 -6.23 14.22
C MET A 13 0.86 -5.38 12.98
N LEU A 14 0.84 -5.98 11.79
CA LEU A 14 1.08 -5.27 10.55
C LEU A 14 -0.04 -4.29 10.17
N ARG A 15 -1.28 -4.46 10.69
CA ARG A 15 -2.37 -3.49 10.49
C ARG A 15 -2.02 -2.10 11.03
N SER A 16 -1.21 -2.01 12.08
CA SER A 16 -0.69 -0.73 12.60
C SER A 16 0.16 0.04 11.57
N PHE A 17 0.78 -0.68 10.62
CA PHE A 17 1.51 -0.14 9.49
C PHE A 17 0.66 -0.04 8.21
N ARG A 18 -0.68 -0.11 8.35
CA ARG A 18 -1.64 -0.01 7.23
C ARG A 18 -1.59 -1.20 6.26
N PHE A 19 -1.15 -2.36 6.74
CA PHE A 19 -1.17 -3.60 5.98
C PHE A 19 -2.52 -4.32 6.12
N PHE A 20 -3.09 -4.75 5.00
CA PHE A 20 -4.34 -5.51 4.96
C PHE A 20 -4.22 -6.70 4.00
N THR A 21 -4.66 -7.87 4.46
CA THR A 21 -4.72 -9.08 3.63
C THR A 21 -6.00 -9.14 2.81
N GLU A 22 -7.09 -8.60 3.34
CA GLU A 22 -8.40 -8.55 2.71
C GLU A 22 -8.69 -7.15 2.14
N ARG A 23 -9.41 -7.12 1.02
CA ARG A 23 -9.84 -5.87 0.38
C ARG A 23 -11.09 -5.39 1.13
N PRO A 24 -11.18 -4.13 1.57
CA PRO A 24 -12.46 -3.59 2.02
C PRO A 24 -13.44 -3.65 0.86
N ALA A 25 -14.68 -4.08 1.11
CA ALA A 25 -15.63 -4.56 0.08
C ALA A 25 -15.95 -3.56 -1.06
N GLU A 26 -15.55 -2.29 -0.93
CA GLU A 26 -15.85 -1.22 -1.89
C GLU A 26 -14.62 -0.41 -2.33
N SER A 27 -13.41 -0.70 -1.83
CA SER A 27 -12.22 0.10 -2.15
C SER A 27 -11.67 -0.22 -3.52
N GLU A 28 -11.43 0.78 -4.37
CA GLU A 28 -10.69 0.54 -5.61
C GLU A 28 -9.22 0.19 -5.31
N LEU A 29 -8.66 -0.77 -6.05
CA LEU A 29 -7.27 -1.18 -5.93
C LEU A 29 -6.47 -0.57 -7.07
N THR A 30 -5.44 0.19 -6.71
CA THR A 30 -4.41 0.67 -7.62
C THR A 30 -3.17 -0.20 -7.46
N SER A 31 -2.66 -0.77 -8.55
CA SER A 31 -1.40 -1.54 -8.49
C SER A 31 -0.21 -0.59 -8.37
N ALA A 32 0.75 -0.92 -7.50
CA ALA A 32 1.99 -0.15 -7.40
C ALA A 32 2.78 -0.15 -8.72
N ALA A 33 2.67 -1.20 -9.55
CA ALA A 33 3.28 -1.23 -10.88
C ALA A 33 2.76 -0.12 -11.81
N GLN A 34 1.49 0.29 -11.66
CA GLN A 34 0.92 1.40 -12.42
C GLN A 34 1.55 2.75 -12.03
N LEU A 35 2.06 2.88 -10.81
CA LEU A 35 2.67 4.11 -10.31
C LEU A 35 4.12 4.31 -10.77
N ILE A 36 4.75 3.28 -11.35
CA ILE A 36 6.19 3.34 -11.72
C ILE A 36 6.39 3.91 -13.13
N ASN A 37 5.35 3.92 -13.96
CA ASN A 37 5.41 4.52 -15.28
C ASN A 37 4.70 5.89 -15.28
N PRO A 38 5.15 6.85 -16.12
CA PRO A 38 4.59 8.20 -16.15
C PRO A 38 3.09 8.25 -16.45
N GLU A 39 2.61 7.40 -17.36
CA GLU A 39 1.20 7.39 -17.79
C GLU A 39 0.26 6.96 -16.66
N GLY A 40 0.60 5.88 -15.96
CA GLY A 40 -0.17 5.37 -14.84
C GLY A 40 -0.06 6.27 -13.61
N MET A 41 1.06 6.97 -13.41
CA MET A 41 1.18 8.00 -12.39
C MET A 41 0.24 9.19 -12.67
N GLU A 42 0.18 9.66 -13.92
CA GLU A 42 -0.72 10.75 -14.30
C GLU A 42 -2.20 10.34 -14.16
N ALA A 43 -2.55 9.13 -14.60
CA ALA A 43 -3.90 8.57 -14.43
C ALA A 43 -4.27 8.46 -12.93
N PHE A 44 -3.32 8.06 -12.08
CA PHE A 44 -3.51 8.05 -10.65
C PHE A 44 -3.76 9.46 -10.10
N PHE A 45 -2.95 10.46 -10.47
CA PHE A 45 -3.19 11.83 -10.00
C PHE A 45 -4.51 12.41 -10.49
N GLN A 46 -4.94 12.14 -11.73
CA GLN A 46 -6.25 12.57 -12.21
C GLN A 46 -7.40 11.93 -11.42
N LYS A 47 -7.25 10.67 -11.05
CA LYS A 47 -8.25 9.92 -10.28
C LYS A 47 -8.33 10.37 -8.82
N TYR A 48 -7.21 10.81 -8.26
CA TYR A 48 -7.05 11.07 -6.83
C TYR A 48 -6.80 12.55 -6.48
N SER A 49 -6.71 13.44 -7.46
CA SER A 49 -6.69 14.90 -7.25
C SER A 49 -7.96 15.31 -6.50
N GLY A 50 -7.81 16.11 -5.45
CA GLY A 50 -8.90 16.50 -4.55
C GLY A 50 -9.27 15.44 -3.49
N LYS A 51 -9.01 14.15 -3.73
CA LYS A 51 -9.21 13.05 -2.76
C LYS A 51 -8.08 12.90 -1.75
N ILE A 52 -6.84 13.11 -2.20
CA ILE A 52 -5.62 13.02 -1.37
C ILE A 52 -5.33 14.34 -0.63
N GLY A 53 -6.05 15.41 -0.97
CA GLY A 53 -6.03 16.68 -0.24
C GLY A 53 -5.29 17.84 -0.89
N SER A 54 -4.96 17.71 -2.16
CA SER A 54 -4.52 18.82 -2.99
C SER A 54 -4.80 18.52 -4.46
N GLU A 55 -4.82 19.56 -5.27
CA GLU A 55 -4.78 19.48 -6.74
C GLU A 55 -3.38 19.80 -7.27
N ASP A 56 -2.47 20.28 -6.41
CA ASP A 56 -1.08 20.54 -6.77
C ASP A 56 -0.31 19.21 -6.92
N LYS A 57 0.21 18.97 -8.12
CA LYS A 57 1.00 17.77 -8.46
C LYS A 57 2.19 17.55 -7.54
N LYS A 58 2.88 18.60 -7.07
CA LYS A 58 4.02 18.47 -6.15
C LYS A 58 3.57 17.97 -4.78
N VAL A 59 2.43 18.48 -4.30
CA VAL A 59 1.85 18.06 -3.02
C VAL A 59 1.36 16.62 -3.12
N LEU A 60 0.64 16.27 -4.19
CA LEU A 60 0.19 14.90 -4.46
C LEU A 60 1.35 13.91 -4.53
N SER A 61 2.44 14.26 -5.21
CA SER A 61 3.65 13.44 -5.32
C SER A 61 4.30 13.21 -3.95
N SER A 62 4.43 14.27 -3.14
CA SER A 62 5.00 14.16 -1.79
C SER A 62 4.14 13.28 -0.88
N LEU A 63 2.81 13.44 -0.94
CA LEU A 63 1.87 12.63 -0.16
C LEU A 63 1.89 11.17 -0.60
N LEU A 64 1.91 10.89 -1.91
CA LEU A 64 2.04 9.54 -2.44
C LEU A 64 3.31 8.87 -1.94
N LEU A 65 4.46 9.54 -2.06
CA LEU A 65 5.75 8.99 -1.64
C LEU A 65 5.79 8.66 -0.15
N LYS A 66 5.30 9.58 0.70
CA LYS A 66 5.20 9.36 2.16
C LYS A 66 4.35 8.14 2.48
N ARG A 67 3.23 7.96 1.78
CA ARG A 67 2.35 6.81 1.97
C ARG A 67 3.00 5.53 1.45
N TYR A 68 3.66 5.60 0.30
CA TYR A 68 4.38 4.45 -0.28
C TYR A 68 5.53 3.96 0.60
N ALA A 69 6.16 4.85 1.37
CA ALA A 69 7.23 4.47 2.31
C ALA A 69 6.80 3.41 3.34
N PHE A 70 5.50 3.32 3.67
CA PHE A 70 4.99 2.26 4.55
C PHE A 70 5.20 0.85 3.97
N ALA A 71 5.21 0.67 2.66
CA ALA A 71 5.51 -0.63 2.04
C ALA A 71 6.92 -1.12 2.41
N ALA A 72 7.90 -0.20 2.46
CA ALA A 72 9.26 -0.52 2.90
C ALA A 72 9.30 -0.85 4.40
N VAL A 73 8.58 -0.07 5.23
CA VAL A 73 8.46 -0.32 6.68
C VAL A 73 7.87 -1.70 6.95
N ILE A 74 6.78 -2.07 6.28
CA ILE A 74 6.13 -3.40 6.39
C ILE A 74 7.11 -4.52 6.05
N SER A 75 7.87 -4.36 4.95
CA SER A 75 8.84 -5.35 4.51
C SER A 75 9.97 -5.53 5.53
N LEU A 76 10.55 -4.43 5.99
CA LEU A 76 11.66 -4.44 6.94
C LEU A 76 11.23 -4.96 8.31
N PHE A 77 10.07 -4.53 8.81
CA PHE A 77 9.52 -4.98 10.08
C PHE A 77 9.24 -6.49 10.06
N SER A 78 8.62 -6.99 8.98
CA SER A 78 8.35 -8.42 8.83
C SER A 78 9.65 -9.23 8.79
N PHE A 79 10.69 -8.70 8.14
CA PHE A 79 12.00 -9.33 8.11
C PHE A 79 12.67 -9.31 9.50
N SER A 80 12.66 -8.18 10.21
CA SER A 80 13.38 -8.03 11.47
C SER A 80 12.69 -8.71 12.66
N VAL A 81 11.35 -8.66 12.73
CA VAL A 81 10.58 -9.14 13.88
C VAL A 81 10.09 -10.57 13.66
N PHE A 82 9.64 -10.90 12.45
CA PHE A 82 9.06 -12.22 12.16
C PHE A 82 10.00 -13.15 11.41
N ASN A 83 11.19 -12.67 11.00
CA ASN A 83 12.11 -13.38 10.10
C ASN A 83 11.41 -13.84 8.80
N LYS A 84 10.49 -13.03 8.29
CA LYS A 84 9.67 -13.31 7.10
C LYS A 84 9.90 -12.28 6.03
N ARG A 85 10.34 -12.73 4.86
CA ARG A 85 10.54 -11.87 3.69
C ARG A 85 9.23 -11.78 2.89
N LEU A 86 8.59 -10.62 2.94
CA LEU A 86 7.44 -10.31 2.09
C LEU A 86 7.91 -9.89 0.70
N ASN A 87 7.21 -10.34 -0.35
CA ASN A 87 7.42 -9.81 -1.69
C ASN A 87 6.65 -8.49 -1.85
N VAL A 88 7.40 -7.40 -1.78
CA VAL A 88 6.93 -6.04 -2.02
C VAL A 88 7.25 -5.55 -3.44
N SER A 89 7.38 -6.47 -4.40
CA SER A 89 7.49 -6.08 -5.80
C SER A 89 6.28 -5.25 -6.22
N PRO A 90 6.43 -4.29 -7.13
CA PRO A 90 5.33 -3.42 -7.56
C PRO A 90 4.11 -4.20 -8.09
N ASP A 91 4.32 -5.35 -8.70
CA ASP A 91 3.26 -6.23 -9.20
C ASP A 91 2.46 -6.93 -8.08
N ASN A 92 3.06 -7.01 -6.88
CA ASN A 92 2.48 -7.69 -5.73
C ASN A 92 1.90 -6.74 -4.68
N VAL A 93 2.12 -5.44 -4.83
CA VAL A 93 1.64 -4.40 -3.92
C VAL A 93 0.47 -3.65 -4.56
N PHE A 94 -0.62 -3.55 -3.81
CA PHE A 94 -1.80 -2.80 -4.20
C PHE A 94 -2.11 -1.75 -3.14
N LEU A 95 -2.38 -0.54 -3.58
CA LEU A 95 -2.90 0.53 -2.76
C LEU A 95 -4.42 0.48 -2.87
N ALA A 96 -5.11 0.39 -1.73
CA ALA A 96 -6.55 0.53 -1.68
C ALA A 96 -6.92 1.80 -0.92
N ASP A 97 -8.07 2.37 -1.31
CA ASP A 97 -8.70 3.46 -0.57
C ASP A 97 -9.01 2.99 0.86
N GLY A 98 -8.38 3.64 1.83
CA GLY A 98 -8.62 3.45 3.26
C GLY A 98 -9.72 4.37 3.78
N GLU A 99 -9.86 4.45 5.10
CA GLU A 99 -10.86 5.32 5.72
C GLU A 99 -10.56 6.80 5.44
N LYS A 100 -11.63 7.61 5.34
CA LYS A 100 -11.51 9.07 5.31
C LYS A 100 -10.97 9.53 6.66
N MET A 101 -9.81 10.18 6.63
CA MET A 101 -9.26 10.84 7.81
C MET A 101 -10.17 11.99 8.25
N ALA A 102 -10.00 12.48 9.49
CA ALA A 102 -10.79 13.56 10.08
C ALA A 102 -10.88 14.85 9.23
N TYR A 103 -9.98 15.02 8.25
CA TYR A 103 -9.93 16.15 7.32
C TYR A 103 -10.49 15.83 5.92
N GLY A 104 -11.19 14.71 5.75
CA GLY A 104 -11.81 14.31 4.47
C GLY A 104 -10.85 13.72 3.44
N PHE A 105 -9.56 13.63 3.75
CA PHE A 105 -8.55 13.03 2.87
C PHE A 105 -8.57 11.51 2.96
N LEU A 106 -8.50 10.86 1.81
CA LEU A 106 -8.35 9.41 1.72
C LEU A 106 -6.99 8.99 2.25
N ASP A 107 -6.95 7.96 3.07
CA ASP A 107 -5.72 7.24 3.36
C ASP A 107 -5.53 6.05 2.40
N PHE A 108 -4.32 5.48 2.35
CA PHE A 108 -4.07 4.26 1.59
C PHE A 108 -3.70 3.09 2.51
N ILE A 109 -4.32 1.95 2.23
CA ILE A 109 -3.96 0.67 2.81
C ILE A 109 -3.21 -0.18 1.79
N PHE A 110 -2.27 -0.99 2.28
CA PHE A 110 -1.44 -1.85 1.45
C PHE A 110 -1.94 -3.28 1.48
N LYS A 111 -2.25 -3.82 0.30
CA LYS A 111 -2.53 -5.24 0.11
C LYS A 111 -1.37 -5.91 -0.62
N ILE A 112 -0.82 -6.96 0.00
CA ILE A 112 0.23 -7.80 -0.61
C ILE A 112 -0.35 -9.20 -0.83
N LYS A 113 -0.28 -9.75 -2.05
CA LYS A 113 -0.81 -11.10 -2.30
C LYS A 113 0.08 -12.15 -1.63
N MET A 114 -0.57 -13.18 -1.06
CA MET A 114 0.06 -14.35 -0.43
C MET A 114 -0.52 -15.64 -1.07
N PRO A 115 0.24 -16.75 -1.21
CA PRO A 115 1.64 -16.94 -0.81
C PRO A 115 2.63 -16.46 -1.87
N VAL A 116 3.78 -16.00 -1.41
CA VAL A 116 4.85 -15.46 -2.26
C VAL A 116 5.79 -16.58 -2.68
N ARG A 117 6.00 -16.75 -4.00
CA ARG A 117 7.14 -17.48 -4.56
C ARG A 117 8.27 -16.47 -4.81
N LEU A 118 9.46 -16.78 -4.29
CA LEU A 118 10.72 -16.10 -4.65
C LEU A 118 11.23 -16.68 -5.96
#